data_AF-A0A6M6E9N3-F1
#
_entry.id   AF-A0A6M6E9N3-F1
#
_cell.length_a   1.000
_cell.length_b   1.000
_cell.length_c   1.000
_cell.angle_alpha   90.00
_cell.angle_beta   90.00
_cell.angle_gamma   90.00
#
_symmetry.space_group_name_H-M   'P 1'
#
loop_
_entity.id
_entity.type
_entity.pdbx_description
1 polymer ?
#
loop_
_entity_poly.entity_id
_entity_poly.type
_entity_poly.pdbx_seq_one_letter_code
_entity_poly.pdbx_strand_id
1 'polypeptide(L)'
;MYEFIKQEIEDIYKEDHKRLRTKTVLYGQIERRWHTYLHPGLTAEEIEQFEARTGTRFPSAYKKFLTFYNGCYLFDLLRMGGKELESYKGLSIEETTRSTVDVQDIQGIYLRKRTPKDHFIFADSLVHNSYYVIDSNENVLEVDFRTKKVVKMFSTLKEFIIEVIKEGKQNLEDEVYFEFN
;
A
#
# COMPACT_ATOMS: atom_id res chain seq x y z
N MET A 1 8.17 -11.20 9.32
CA MET A 1 7.19 -10.36 10.06
C MET A 1 5.95 -9.98 9.25
N TYR A 2 6.05 -9.71 7.94
CA TYR A 2 4.92 -9.33 7.08
C TYR A 2 4.49 -10.41 6.08
N GLU A 3 5.13 -11.59 6.09
CA GLU A 3 4.78 -12.74 5.23
C GLU A 3 3.33 -13.19 5.45
N PHE A 4 2.77 -12.91 6.63
CA PHE A 4 1.37 -13.18 6.94
C PHE A 4 0.42 -12.50 5.94
N ILE A 5 0.77 -11.34 5.37
CA ILE A 5 -0.09 -10.65 4.39
C ILE A 5 -0.34 -11.59 3.22
N LYS A 6 0.71 -12.15 2.64
CA LYS A 6 0.56 -13.10 1.55
C LYS A 6 -0.24 -14.34 1.96
N GLN A 7 -0.01 -14.88 3.16
CA GLN A 7 -0.75 -16.05 3.66
C GLN A 7 -2.26 -15.76 3.77
N GLU A 8 -2.64 -14.63 4.38
CA GLU A 8 -4.03 -14.22 4.52
C GLU A 8 -4.69 -13.97 3.16
N ILE A 9 -4.00 -13.30 2.24
CA ILE A 9 -4.52 -13.04 0.88
C ILE A 9 -4.67 -14.34 0.08
N GLU A 10 -3.70 -15.27 0.17
CA GLU A 10 -3.79 -16.60 -0.45
C GLU A 10 -4.93 -17.43 0.15
N ASP A 11 -5.18 -17.36 1.45
CA ASP A 11 -6.30 -18.06 2.09
C ASP A 11 -7.67 -17.48 1.67
N ILE A 12 -7.76 -16.16 1.47
CA ILE A 12 -8.98 -15.47 1.05
C ILE A 12 -9.32 -15.82 -0.42
N TYR A 13 -8.37 -15.64 -1.34
CA TYR A 13 -8.63 -15.77 -2.79
C TYR A 13 -8.31 -17.16 -3.34
N LYS A 14 -7.58 -18.00 -2.60
CA LYS A 14 -7.20 -19.37 -2.99
C LYS A 14 -6.52 -19.37 -4.36
N GLU A 15 -7.09 -20.09 -5.33
CA GLU A 15 -6.55 -20.23 -6.68
C GLU A 15 -6.79 -19.01 -7.57
N ASP A 16 -7.57 -18.01 -7.13
CA ASP A 16 -7.85 -16.80 -7.90
C ASP A 16 -6.71 -15.78 -7.79
N HIS A 17 -5.60 -16.12 -8.43
CA HIS A 17 -4.41 -15.29 -8.48
C HIS A 17 -3.64 -15.42 -9.80
N LYS A 18 -2.89 -14.38 -10.15
CA LYS A 18 -2.04 -14.34 -11.34
C LYS A 18 -0.71 -13.70 -11.02
N ARG A 19 0.39 -14.34 -11.42
CA ARG A 19 1.74 -13.78 -11.29
C ARG A 19 2.19 -13.14 -12.61
N LEU A 20 2.65 -11.89 -12.52
CA LEU A 20 3.19 -11.13 -13.64
C LEU A 20 4.72 -11.35 -13.80
N ARG A 21 5.30 -10.90 -14.92
CA ARG A 21 6.76 -11.04 -15.17
C ARG A 21 7.58 -10.20 -14.19
N THR A 22 7.02 -9.10 -13.70
CA THR A 22 7.58 -8.26 -12.64
C THR A 22 7.59 -8.94 -11.27
N LYS A 23 7.15 -10.20 -11.16
CA LYS A 23 6.94 -10.96 -9.92
C LYS A 23 5.82 -10.41 -9.01
N THR A 24 5.13 -9.36 -9.44
CA THR A 24 3.89 -8.90 -8.79
C THR A 24 2.85 -10.01 -8.86
N VAL A 25 2.14 -10.24 -7.76
CA VAL A 25 1.04 -11.20 -7.70
C VAL A 25 -0.27 -10.45 -7.53
N LEU A 26 -1.23 -10.78 -8.37
CA LEU A 26 -2.57 -10.21 -8.43
C LEU A 26 -3.55 -11.23 -7.86
N TYR A 27 -4.55 -10.79 -7.11
CA TYR A 27 -5.54 -11.65 -6.45
C TYR A 27 -6.95 -11.08 -6.56
N GLY A 28 -7.94 -11.97 -6.61
CA GLY A 28 -9.36 -11.62 -6.65
C GLY A 28 -9.73 -10.96 -7.96
N GLN A 29 -9.95 -11.73 -9.03
CA GLN A 29 -10.42 -11.20 -10.31
C GLN A 29 -11.95 -11.14 -10.34
N ILE A 30 -12.51 -9.93 -10.31
CA ILE A 30 -13.95 -9.69 -10.40
C ILE A 30 -14.18 -8.74 -11.58
N GLU A 31 -15.10 -9.10 -12.49
CA GLU A 31 -15.41 -8.32 -13.69
C GLU A 31 -14.17 -7.87 -14.51
N ARG A 32 -13.16 -8.75 -14.59
CA ARG A 32 -11.85 -8.54 -15.25
C ARG A 32 -10.91 -7.54 -14.56
N ARG A 33 -11.33 -6.94 -13.45
CA ARG A 33 -10.49 -6.15 -12.56
C ARG A 33 -9.93 -7.05 -11.46
N TRP A 34 -8.73 -6.73 -11.01
CA TRP A 34 -8.12 -7.40 -9.87
C TRP A 34 -8.16 -6.42 -8.69
N HIS A 35 -8.46 -6.92 -7.51
CA HIS A 35 -8.77 -6.06 -6.35
C HIS A 35 -7.62 -5.99 -5.35
N THR A 36 -6.66 -6.92 -5.44
CA THR A 36 -5.50 -6.98 -4.55
C THR A 36 -4.21 -7.26 -5.34
N TYR A 37 -3.16 -6.50 -5.06
CA TYR A 37 -1.83 -6.62 -5.67
C TYR A 37 -0.73 -6.57 -4.62
N LEU A 38 0.18 -7.54 -4.67
CA LEU A 38 1.38 -7.56 -3.85
C LEU A 38 2.61 -7.47 -4.76
N HIS A 39 3.37 -6.39 -4.62
CA HIS A 39 4.63 -6.19 -5.33
C HIS A 39 5.77 -6.91 -4.60
N PRO A 40 6.78 -7.43 -5.33
CA PRO A 40 7.93 -8.06 -4.68
C PRO A 40 8.66 -7.07 -3.77
N GLY A 41 9.18 -7.54 -2.64
CA GLY A 41 9.99 -6.72 -1.73
C GLY A 41 11.28 -6.22 -2.35
N LEU A 42 11.82 -5.17 -1.75
CA LEU A 42 13.10 -4.55 -2.10
C LEU A 42 14.24 -5.12 -1.24
N THR A 43 15.42 -5.18 -1.82
CA THR A 43 16.66 -5.43 -1.07
C THR A 43 17.03 -4.22 -0.20
N ALA A 44 17.88 -4.43 0.81
CA ALA A 44 18.36 -3.35 1.66
C ALA A 44 19.05 -2.24 0.85
N GLU A 45 19.87 -2.62 -0.14
CA GLU A 45 20.55 -1.69 -1.06
C GLU A 45 19.55 -0.86 -1.87
N GLU A 46 18.47 -1.47 -2.38
CA GLU A 46 17.43 -0.75 -3.12
C GLU A 46 16.66 0.23 -2.23
N ILE A 47 16.45 -0.11 -0.95
CA ILE A 47 15.80 0.78 0.03
C ILE A 47 16.72 1.96 0.34
N GLU A 48 18.02 1.74 0.54
CA GLU A 48 18.99 2.81 0.76
C GLU A 48 19.08 3.76 -0.44
N GLN A 49 19.12 3.21 -1.66
CA GLN A 49 19.05 4.01 -2.89
C GLN A 49 17.74 4.78 -3.00
N PHE A 50 16.63 4.21 -2.52
CA PHE A 50 15.33 4.86 -2.53
C PHE A 50 15.26 6.02 -1.52
N GLU A 51 15.75 5.84 -0.29
CA GLU A 51 15.91 6.93 0.69
C GLU A 51 16.82 8.04 0.11
N ALA A 52 17.93 7.68 -0.53
CA ALA A 52 18.85 8.63 -1.15
C ALA A 52 18.21 9.42 -2.31
N ARG A 53 17.48 8.74 -3.21
CA ARG A 53 16.76 9.36 -4.34
C ARG A 53 15.71 10.35 -3.86
N THR A 54 14.99 10.01 -2.79
CA THR A 54 13.89 10.83 -2.27
C THR A 54 14.34 11.90 -1.28
N GLY A 55 15.60 11.86 -0.83
CA GLY A 55 16.11 12.75 0.21
C GLY A 55 15.35 12.63 1.54
N THR A 56 14.61 11.53 1.74
CA THR A 56 13.73 11.32 2.89
C THR A 56 14.17 10.07 3.63
N ARG A 57 14.34 10.17 4.95
CA ARG A 57 14.59 9.02 5.80
C ARG A 57 13.26 8.35 6.14
N PHE A 58 13.10 7.11 5.75
CA PHE A 58 11.90 6.34 5.96
C PHE A 58 11.80 5.80 7.39
N PRO A 59 10.58 5.74 7.96
CA PRO A 59 10.32 5.08 9.23
C PRO A 59 10.79 3.62 9.21
N SER A 60 11.22 3.13 10.36
CA SER A 60 11.75 1.77 10.51
C SER A 60 10.71 0.70 10.20
N ALA A 61 9.44 0.91 10.59
CA ALA A 61 8.36 -0.03 10.27
C ALA A 61 8.11 -0.09 8.76
N TYR A 62 8.14 1.05 8.08
CA TYR A 62 7.96 1.12 6.62
C TYR A 62 9.12 0.48 5.86
N LYS A 63 10.37 0.71 6.28
CA LYS A 63 11.52 0.01 5.68
C LYS A 63 11.43 -1.49 5.83
N LYS A 64 11.04 -1.96 7.02
CA LYS A 64 10.82 -3.37 7.26
C LYS A 64 9.66 -3.93 6.44
N PHE A 65 8.64 -3.13 6.13
CA PHE A 65 7.60 -3.52 5.20
C PHE A 65 8.13 -3.64 3.76
N LEU A 66 8.92 -2.67 3.31
CA LEU A 66 9.51 -2.65 1.96
C LEU A 66 10.39 -3.87 1.67
N THR A 67 11.03 -4.48 2.68
CA THR A 67 11.79 -5.72 2.47
C THR A 67 10.92 -6.92 2.09
N PHE A 68 9.62 -6.87 2.38
CA PHE A 68 8.65 -7.91 2.00
C PHE A 68 7.85 -7.52 0.77
N TYR A 69 7.40 -6.26 0.69
CA TYR A 69 6.55 -5.77 -0.39
C TYR A 69 6.91 -4.35 -0.78
N ASN A 70 7.17 -4.13 -2.07
CA ASN A 70 7.39 -2.80 -2.62
C ASN A 70 6.06 -2.08 -2.87
N GLY A 71 5.36 -1.73 -1.78
CA GLY A 71 3.98 -1.25 -1.82
C GLY A 71 2.98 -2.38 -2.06
N CYS A 72 1.70 -2.04 -1.95
CA CYS A 72 0.60 -2.96 -2.21
C CYS A 72 -0.70 -2.21 -2.51
N TYR A 73 -1.64 -2.94 -3.09
CA TYR A 73 -3.03 -2.53 -3.21
C TYR A 73 -3.88 -3.63 -2.59
N LEU A 74 -4.72 -3.32 -1.59
CA LEU A 74 -5.48 -4.32 -0.84
C LEU A 74 -6.97 -4.02 -0.92
N PHE A 75 -7.75 -4.96 -1.47
CA PHE A 75 -9.23 -4.98 -1.47
C PHE A 75 -9.90 -3.71 -2.00
N ASP A 76 -9.26 -2.96 -2.89
CA ASP A 76 -9.63 -1.57 -3.24
C ASP A 76 -9.68 -0.56 -2.08
N LEU A 77 -9.46 -1.01 -0.84
CA LEU A 77 -9.51 -0.22 0.39
C LEU A 77 -8.25 0.59 0.58
N LEU A 78 -7.09 0.00 0.31
CA LEU A 78 -5.80 0.58 0.64
C LEU A 78 -4.86 0.56 -0.56
N ARG A 79 -4.25 1.70 -0.83
CA ARG A 79 -3.10 1.82 -1.72
C ARG A 79 -1.90 2.30 -0.94
N MET A 80 -0.90 1.44 -0.82
CA MET A 80 0.35 1.72 -0.13
C MET A 80 1.46 1.98 -1.15
N GLY A 81 2.14 3.10 -0.99
CA GLY A 81 3.24 3.51 -1.86
C GLY A 81 4.45 2.59 -1.72
N GLY A 82 5.29 2.62 -2.74
CA GLY A 82 6.60 1.97 -2.77
C GLY A 82 7.54 2.73 -3.69
N LYS A 83 8.58 2.06 -4.15
CA LYS A 83 9.51 2.53 -5.19
C LYS A 83 8.89 2.24 -6.55
N GLU A 84 8.84 3.22 -7.43
CA GLU A 84 8.49 3.00 -8.83
C GLU A 84 9.45 1.97 -9.46
N LEU A 85 8.91 0.99 -10.20
CA LEU A 85 9.74 0.03 -10.92
C LEU A 85 10.42 0.75 -12.08
N GLU A 86 11.76 0.76 -12.10
CA GLU A 86 12.49 1.25 -13.27
C GLU A 86 11.98 0.52 -14.51
N SER A 87 11.49 1.31 -15.47
CA SER A 87 10.72 0.84 -16.61
C SER A 87 11.40 -0.35 -17.29
N TYR A 88 10.90 -1.56 -17.06
CA TYR A 88 11.23 -2.72 -17.87
C TYR A 88 10.84 -2.36 -19.32
N LYS A 89 11.80 -2.36 -20.24
CA LYS A 89 11.46 -2.18 -21.66
C LYS A 89 10.55 -3.33 -22.10
N GLY A 90 9.36 -3.00 -22.61
CA GLY A 90 8.39 -3.96 -23.12
C GLY A 90 7.41 -4.54 -22.09
N LEU A 91 7.07 -3.80 -21.03
CA LEU A 91 5.93 -4.14 -20.18
C LEU A 91 4.63 -4.16 -20.97
N SER A 92 3.76 -5.12 -20.65
CA SER A 92 2.38 -5.11 -21.11
C SER A 92 1.59 -3.95 -20.48
N ILE A 93 0.48 -3.53 -21.10
CA ILE A 93 -0.42 -2.51 -20.56
C ILE A 93 -0.86 -2.87 -19.13
N GLU A 94 -1.17 -4.14 -18.87
CA GLU A 94 -1.57 -4.65 -17.56
C GLU A 94 -0.46 -4.48 -16.50
N GLU A 95 0.81 -4.65 -16.88
CA GLU A 95 1.95 -4.47 -15.98
C GLU A 95 2.26 -2.99 -15.73
N THR A 96 2.05 -2.13 -16.73
CA THR A 96 2.23 -0.68 -16.57
C THR A 96 1.12 -0.06 -15.72
N THR A 97 -0.13 -0.44 -15.94
CA THR A 97 -1.27 0.08 -15.15
C THR A 97 -1.25 -0.41 -13.70
N ARG A 98 -0.58 -1.53 -13.43
CA ARG A 98 -0.46 -2.12 -12.09
C ARG A 98 0.96 -2.04 -11.56
N SER A 99 1.70 -1.00 -11.93
CA SER A 99 2.97 -0.69 -11.29
C SER A 99 2.74 -0.16 -9.87
N THR A 100 3.76 -0.32 -9.03
CA THR A 100 3.81 0.33 -7.72
C THR A 100 3.64 1.84 -7.87
N VAL A 101 2.79 2.45 -7.04
CA VAL A 101 2.69 3.91 -6.94
C VAL A 101 3.88 4.44 -6.13
N ASP A 102 4.57 5.47 -6.63
CA ASP A 102 5.68 6.07 -5.90
C ASP A 102 5.17 6.70 -4.60
N VAL A 103 5.80 6.38 -3.48
CA VAL A 103 5.45 6.99 -2.19
C VAL A 103 5.59 8.51 -2.23
N GLN A 104 6.49 9.05 -3.08
CA GLN A 104 6.62 10.50 -3.27
C GLN A 104 5.37 11.12 -3.93
N ASP A 105 4.69 10.39 -4.81
CA ASP A 105 3.45 10.88 -5.41
C ASP A 105 2.35 10.97 -4.34
N ILE A 106 2.22 9.94 -3.50
CA ILE A 106 1.30 9.95 -2.36
C ILE A 106 1.61 11.12 -1.42
N GLN A 107 2.89 11.30 -1.08
CA GLN A 107 3.32 12.45 -0.28
C GLN A 107 2.96 13.78 -0.97
N GLY A 108 3.23 13.93 -2.27
CA GLY A 108 2.93 15.15 -3.03
C GLY A 108 1.45 15.51 -3.06
N ILE A 109 0.56 14.52 -3.08
CA ILE A 109 -0.90 14.74 -3.07
C ILE A 109 -1.39 15.26 -1.70
N TYR A 110 -0.86 14.70 -0.61
CA TYR A 110 -1.44 14.89 0.73
C TYR A 110 -0.63 15.77 1.67
N LEU A 111 0.67 15.98 1.41
CA LEU A 111 1.51 16.87 2.20
C LEU A 111 1.02 18.31 2.08
N ARG A 112 0.76 18.96 3.21
CA ARG A 112 0.33 20.35 3.29
C ARG A 112 1.24 21.12 4.24
N LYS A 113 1.20 22.46 4.15
CA LYS A 113 1.98 23.36 5.02
C LYS A 113 1.83 23.09 6.53
N ARG A 114 0.67 22.56 6.96
CA ARG A 114 0.36 22.25 8.37
C ARG A 114 0.57 20.78 8.75
N THR A 115 0.96 19.92 7.81
CA THR A 115 1.32 18.54 8.15
C THR A 115 2.54 18.58 9.07
N PRO A 116 2.51 17.90 10.23
CA PRO A 116 3.68 17.81 11.10
C PRO A 116 4.90 17.29 10.34
N LYS A 117 6.10 17.80 10.68
CA LYS A 117 7.32 17.52 9.89
C LYS A 117 7.82 16.09 10.03
N ASP A 118 7.46 15.45 11.12
CA ASP A 118 7.80 14.08 11.48
C ASP A 118 6.77 13.06 10.97
N HIS A 119 5.72 13.52 10.30
CA HIS A 119 4.72 12.67 9.68
C HIS A 119 5.19 12.19 8.31
N PHE A 120 5.27 10.87 8.14
CA PHE A 120 5.55 10.23 6.86
C PHE A 120 4.27 9.68 6.25
N ILE A 121 3.79 10.29 5.17
CA ILE A 121 2.57 9.84 4.47
C ILE A 121 2.95 8.71 3.52
N PHE A 122 2.36 7.53 3.70
CA PHE A 122 2.81 6.32 2.99
C PHE A 122 1.69 5.58 2.24
N ALA A 123 0.42 5.88 2.54
CA ALA A 123 -0.71 5.22 1.92
C ALA A 123 -1.94 6.12 1.87
N ASP A 124 -2.90 5.74 1.02
CA ASP A 124 -4.21 6.38 0.93
C ASP A 124 -5.35 5.39 0.69
N SER A 125 -6.56 5.84 0.99
CA SER A 125 -7.81 5.13 0.77
C SER A 125 -8.84 6.08 0.16
N LEU A 126 -9.28 5.76 -1.05
CA LEU A 126 -10.40 6.47 -1.68
C LEU A 126 -11.72 6.13 -1.01
N VAL A 127 -11.88 4.88 -0.55
CA VAL A 127 -13.08 4.39 0.15
C VAL A 127 -13.29 5.16 1.45
N HIS A 128 -12.24 5.26 2.29
CA HIS A 128 -12.33 5.98 3.55
C HIS A 128 -12.25 7.50 3.42
N ASN A 129 -11.92 8.01 2.22
CA ASN A 129 -11.53 9.41 2.05
C ASN A 129 -10.43 9.82 3.05
N SER A 130 -9.42 8.97 3.23
CA SER A 130 -8.34 9.15 4.21
C SER A 130 -6.96 8.88 3.62
N TYR A 131 -5.93 9.53 4.16
CA TYR A 131 -4.52 9.13 4.00
C TYR A 131 -3.96 8.61 5.32
N TYR A 132 -2.92 7.81 5.21
CA TYR A 132 -2.26 7.18 6.35
C TYR A 132 -0.85 7.70 6.52
N VAL A 133 -0.50 7.91 7.77
CA VAL A 133 0.75 8.52 8.20
C VAL A 133 1.43 7.63 9.22
N ILE A 134 2.74 7.49 9.13
CA ILE A 134 3.55 7.00 10.26
C ILE A 134 4.10 8.21 11.01
N ASP A 135 3.82 8.31 12.30
CA ASP A 135 4.33 9.38 13.17
C ASP A 135 5.75 9.07 13.71
N SER A 136 6.32 9.99 14.49
CA SER A 136 7.65 9.81 15.10
C SER A 136 7.74 8.67 16.11
N ASN A 137 6.62 8.16 16.60
CA ASN A 137 6.55 7.01 17.52
C ASN A 137 6.27 5.69 16.78
N GLU A 138 6.27 5.70 15.44
CA GLU A 138 5.92 4.57 14.58
C GLU A 138 4.46 4.11 14.70
N ASN A 139 3.57 4.97 15.22
CA ASN A 139 2.13 4.74 15.14
C ASN A 139 1.63 5.05 13.73
N VAL A 140 0.58 4.36 13.30
CA VAL A 140 -0.14 4.71 12.06
C VAL A 140 -1.35 5.56 12.41
N LEU A 141 -1.45 6.73 11.79
CA LEU A 141 -2.58 7.64 11.90
C LEU A 141 -3.38 7.63 10.61
N GLU A 142 -4.68 7.38 10.72
CA GLU A 142 -5.63 7.64 9.65
C GLU A 142 -6.10 9.10 9.72
N VAL A 143 -5.95 9.84 8.63
CA VAL A 143 -6.29 11.27 8.56
C VAL A 143 -7.28 11.52 7.42
N ASP A 144 -8.44 12.06 7.77
CA ASP A 144 -9.49 12.40 6.80
C ASP A 144 -9.02 13.50 5.83
N PHE A 145 -9.28 13.31 4.53
CA PHE A 145 -8.84 14.22 3.47
C PHE A 145 -9.40 15.62 3.60
N ARG A 146 -10.63 15.79 4.08
CA ARG A 146 -11.35 17.06 4.02
C ARG A 146 -11.08 17.89 5.28
N THR A 147 -11.28 17.27 6.42
CA THR A 147 -11.21 17.88 7.75
C THR A 147 -9.79 17.91 8.31
N LYS A 148 -8.89 17.06 7.79
CA LYS A 148 -7.50 16.91 8.26
C LYS A 148 -7.38 16.48 9.72
N LYS A 149 -8.45 15.88 10.27
CA LYS A 149 -8.46 15.32 11.61
C LYS A 149 -7.99 13.88 11.58
N VAL A 150 -7.28 13.49 12.63
CA VAL A 150 -6.99 12.07 12.90
C VAL A 150 -8.31 11.39 13.24
N VAL A 151 -8.67 10.37 12.47
CA VAL A 151 -9.91 9.60 12.62
C VAL A 151 -9.64 8.37 13.49
N LYS A 152 -8.53 7.68 13.24
CA LYS A 152 -8.11 6.47 13.93
C LYS A 152 -6.60 6.46 14.11
N MET A 153 -6.14 5.79 15.14
CA MET A 153 -4.73 5.55 15.43
C MET A 153 -4.52 4.06 15.67
N PHE A 154 -3.45 3.53 15.11
CA PHE A 154 -3.00 2.16 15.29
C PHE A 154 -1.61 2.20 15.90
N SER A 155 -1.32 1.31 16.85
CA SER A 155 -0.06 1.33 17.59
C SER A 155 1.12 0.89 16.73
N THR A 156 0.86 0.13 15.65
CA THR A 156 1.90 -0.35 14.73
C THR A 156 1.38 -0.48 13.30
N LEU A 157 2.30 -0.47 12.33
CA LEU A 157 1.99 -0.77 10.93
C LEU A 157 1.39 -2.17 10.72
N LYS A 158 1.82 -3.16 11.53
CA LYS A 158 1.26 -4.52 11.47
C LYS A 158 -0.21 -4.55 11.90
N GLU A 159 -0.54 -3.88 12.99
CA GLU A 159 -1.92 -3.79 13.49
C GLU A 159 -2.83 -3.12 12.45
N PHE A 160 -2.36 -2.02 11.86
CA PHE A 160 -3.06 -1.34 10.76
C PHE A 160 -3.37 -2.29 9.59
N ILE A 161 -2.37 -3.04 9.10
CA ILE A 161 -2.56 -3.95 7.97
C ILE A 161 -3.52 -5.10 8.31
N ILE A 162 -3.47 -5.62 9.53
CA ILE A 162 -4.42 -6.66 9.99
C ILE A 162 -5.85 -6.13 9.95
N GLU A 163 -6.08 -4.89 10.39
CA GLU A 163 -7.41 -4.28 10.37
C GLU A 163 -7.92 -4.07 8.93
N VAL A 164 -7.05 -3.65 8.00
CA VAL A 164 -7.40 -3.54 6.56
C VAL A 164 -7.76 -4.90 5.96
N ILE A 165 -7.03 -5.97 6.30
CA ILE A 165 -7.33 -7.32 5.80
C ILE A 165 -8.66 -7.83 6.37
N LYS A 166 -8.93 -7.60 7.66
CA LYS A 166 -10.22 -7.97 8.27
C LYS A 166 -11.38 -7.28 7.59
N GLU A 167 -11.26 -5.97 7.36
CA GLU A 167 -12.29 -5.19 6.67
C GLU A 167 -12.48 -5.66 5.23
N GLY A 168 -11.39 -5.88 4.50
CA GLY A 168 -11.42 -6.41 3.14
C GLY A 168 -12.12 -7.78 3.06
N LYS A 169 -11.82 -8.67 4.01
CA LYS A 169 -12.49 -9.98 4.11
C LYS A 169 -13.99 -9.83 4.38
N GLN A 170 -14.37 -8.97 5.32
CA GLN A 170 -15.77 -8.70 5.63
C GLN A 170 -16.52 -8.16 4.41
N ASN A 171 -15.94 -7.19 3.69
CA ASN A 171 -16.54 -6.64 2.46
C ASN A 171 -16.75 -7.71 1.39
N LEU A 172 -15.81 -8.66 1.24
CA LEU A 172 -15.98 -9.78 0.30
C LEU A 172 -17.09 -10.74 0.74
N GLU A 173 -17.22 -11.02 2.05
CA GLU A 173 -18.31 -11.85 2.60
C GLU A 173 -19.68 -11.18 2.43
N ASP A 174 -19.72 -9.85 2.48
CA ASP A 174 -20.92 -9.03 2.29
C ASP A 174 -21.19 -8.64 0.82
N GLU A 175 -20.40 -9.16 -0.12
CA GLU A 175 -20.47 -8.85 -1.57
C GLU A 175 -20.36 -7.34 -1.89
N VAL A 176 -19.59 -6.59 -1.10
CA VAL A 176 -19.31 -5.17 -1.28
C VAL A 176 -18.07 -4.98 -2.15
N TYR A 177 -18.26 -4.37 -3.31
CA TYR A 177 -17.19 -4.04 -4.26
C TYR A 177 -17.15 -2.54 -4.55
N PHE A 178 -15.95 -1.98 -4.67
CA PHE A 178 -15.76 -0.54 -4.86
C PHE A 178 -15.46 -0.19 -6.32
N GLU A 179 -16.38 0.56 -6.94
CA GLU A 179 -16.18 1.16 -8.25
C GLU A 179 -15.67 2.59 -8.12
N PHE A 180 -14.58 2.90 -8.83
CA PHE A 180 -14.05 4.25 -8.93
C PHE A 180 -14.22 4.72 -10.38
N ASN A 181 -15.09 5.71 -10.59
CA ASN A 181 -15.35 6.35 -11.88
C ASN A 181 -14.30 7.42 -12.21
#